data_AF-A0A1G0N0V2-F1
#
_entry.id   AF-A0A1G0N0V2-F1
#
_cell.length_a   1.000
_cell.length_b   1.000
_cell.length_c   1.000
_cell.angle_alpha   90.00
_cell.angle_beta   90.00
_cell.angle_gamma   90.00
#
_symmetry.space_group_name_H-M   'P 1'
#
loop_
_entity.id
_entity.type
_entity.pdbx_description
1 polymer ?
#
loop_
_entity_poly.entity_id
_entity_poly.type
_entity_poly.pdbx_seq_one_letter_code
_entity_poly.pdbx_strand_id
1 'polypeptide(L)'
;MPRAARDPVLRALGGLATGAAAGAAIITIGLLVLRTVQQGGVVETQDPGSLILSAAVFLGMVVAATSGWLLSRGIEETWRRGVTATLAVFGSLMLALLGVPADWVGGRGGLVAYLMVLLAGALYAGVHARRAA
;
A
#
# COMPACT_ATOMS: atom_id res chain seq x y z
N MET A 1 25.72 -28.99 9.49
CA MET A 1 24.91 -28.30 8.46
C MET A 1 24.83 -26.83 8.83
N PRO A 2 25.47 -25.91 8.09
CA PRO A 2 25.43 -24.50 8.40
C PRO A 2 24.00 -24.00 8.16
N ARG A 3 23.40 -23.38 9.17
CA ARG A 3 22.09 -22.73 9.06
C ARG A 3 22.19 -21.71 7.94
N ALA A 4 21.41 -21.89 6.87
CA ALA A 4 21.25 -20.90 5.82
C ALA A 4 21.03 -19.53 6.49
N ALA A 5 21.96 -18.61 6.27
CA ALA A 5 21.83 -17.24 6.74
C ALA A 5 20.54 -16.69 6.13
N ARG A 6 19.51 -16.54 6.96
CA ARG A 6 18.23 -15.92 6.61
C ARG A 6 18.54 -14.48 6.20
N ASP A 7 18.47 -14.18 4.91
CA ASP A 7 18.87 -12.88 4.39
C ASP A 7 17.98 -11.75 4.96
N PRO A 8 18.51 -10.88 5.82
CA PRO A 8 17.75 -9.79 6.42
C PRO A 8 17.27 -8.77 5.37
N VAL A 9 17.98 -8.68 4.24
CA VAL A 9 17.65 -7.81 3.11
C VAL A 9 16.37 -8.27 2.42
N LEU A 10 16.21 -9.57 2.18
CA LEU A 10 15.01 -10.15 1.57
C LEU A 10 13.75 -9.91 2.41
N ARG A 11 13.90 -9.98 3.74
CA ARG A 11 12.80 -9.65 4.68
C ARG A 11 12.46 -8.17 4.67
N ALA A 12 13.46 -7.29 4.62
CA ALA A 12 13.24 -5.84 4.53
C ALA A 12 12.53 -5.47 3.23
N LEU A 13 12.99 -6.00 2.08
CA LEU A 13 12.37 -5.78 0.78
C LEU A 13 10.94 -6.34 0.71
N GLY A 14 10.73 -7.55 1.24
CA GLY A 14 9.41 -8.16 1.31
C GLY A 14 8.43 -7.35 2.17
N GLY A 15 8.88 -6.86 3.34
CA GLY A 15 8.09 -5.98 4.20
C GLY A 15 7.78 -4.63 3.56
N LEU A 16 8.77 -4.03 2.89
CA LEU A 16 8.60 -2.78 2.13
C LEU A 16 7.59 -2.95 1.01
N ALA A 17 7.78 -3.94 0.13
CA ALA A 17 6.91 -4.16 -1.02
C ALA A 17 5.48 -4.49 -0.60
N THR A 18 5.32 -5.34 0.42
CA THR A 18 3.99 -5.68 0.95
C THR A 18 3.30 -4.47 1.58
N GLY A 19 4.03 -3.69 2.39
CA GLY A 19 3.48 -2.49 3.02
C GLY A 19 3.13 -1.40 2.00
N ALA A 20 3.99 -1.16 1.02
CA ALA A 20 3.74 -0.23 -0.06
C ALA A 20 2.48 -0.61 -0.86
N ALA A 21 2.38 -1.88 -1.28
CA ALA A 21 1.24 -2.36 -2.06
C ALA A 21 -0.07 -2.36 -1.25
N ALA A 22 -0.03 -2.77 0.03
CA ALA A 22 -1.21 -2.77 0.90
C ALA A 22 -1.72 -1.35 1.21
N GLY A 23 -0.81 -0.42 1.52
CA GLY A 23 -1.17 0.97 1.73
C GLY A 23 -1.74 1.62 0.48
N ALA A 24 -1.12 1.37 -0.68
CA ALA A 24 -1.63 1.86 -1.96
C ALA A 24 -3.02 1.32 -2.28
N ALA A 25 -3.27 0.03 -2.02
CA ALA A 25 -4.58 -0.58 -2.24
C ALA A 25 -5.68 0.11 -1.44
N ILE A 26 -5.43 0.46 -0.17
CA ILE A 26 -6.39 1.18 0.67
C ILE A 26 -6.68 2.57 0.12
N ILE A 27 -5.65 3.29 -0.34
CA ILE A 27 -5.82 4.61 -0.96
C ILE A 27 -6.63 4.49 -2.25
N THR A 28 -6.36 3.48 -3.07
CA THR A 28 -7.12 3.18 -4.30
C THR A 28 -8.57 2.82 -4.01
N ILE A 29 -8.86 2.09 -2.92
CA ILE A 29 -10.24 1.84 -2.47
C ILE A 29 -10.93 3.16 -2.11
N GLY A 30 -10.24 4.06 -1.38
CA GLY A 30 -10.75 5.40 -1.08
C GLY A 30 -11.10 6.21 -2.34
N LEU A 31 -10.25 6.15 -3.36
CA LEU A 31 -10.51 6.78 -4.67
C LEU A 31 -11.73 6.16 -5.37
N LEU A 32 -11.88 4.83 -5.33
CA LEU A 32 -13.06 4.15 -5.87
C LEU A 32 -14.34 4.61 -5.17
N VAL A 33 -14.34 4.67 -3.84
CA VAL A 33 -15.47 5.17 -3.03
C VAL A 33 -15.79 6.61 -3.39
N LEU A 34 -14.79 7.48 -3.46
CA LEU A 34 -14.97 8.88 -3.87
C LEU A 34 -15.62 8.97 -5.25
N ARG A 35 -15.14 8.17 -6.21
CA ARG A 35 -15.69 8.14 -7.57
C ARG A 35 -17.14 7.65 -7.60
N THR A 36 -17.52 6.70 -6.73
CA THR A 36 -18.92 6.28 -6.60
C THR A 36 -19.83 7.37 -6.05
N VAL A 37 -19.34 8.14 -5.08
CA VAL A 37 -20.10 9.24 -4.47
C VAL A 37 -20.25 10.41 -5.45
N GLN A 38 -19.20 10.72 -6.22
CA GLN A 38 -19.23 11.76 -7.25
C GLN A 38 -20.19 11.44 -8.40
N GLN A 39 -20.35 10.16 -8.78
CA GLN A 39 -21.33 9.73 -9.78
C GLN A 39 -22.79 9.86 -9.29
N GLY A 40 -23.02 9.92 -7.98
CA GLY A 40 -24.34 10.07 -7.37
C GLY A 40 -24.90 11.49 -7.36
N GLY A 41 -24.21 12.47 -7.95
CA GLY A 41 -24.72 13.84 -8.10
C GLY A 41 -24.56 14.76 -6.89
N VAL A 42 -23.89 14.33 -5.82
CA VAL A 42 -23.53 15.21 -4.69
C VAL A 42 -22.22 15.94 -5.04
N VAL A 43 -22.30 16.80 -6.05
CA VAL A 43 -21.23 17.76 -6.36
C VAL A 43 -21.77 19.14 -6.03
N GLU A 44 -21.75 19.47 -4.75
CA GLU A 44 -21.83 20.85 -4.30
C GLU A 44 -20.76 21.02 -3.22
N THR A 45 -19.62 21.59 -3.64
CA THR A 45 -18.73 22.44 -2.84
C THR A 45 -18.40 21.99 -1.40
N GLN A 46 -17.21 21.40 -1.21
CA GLN A 46 -16.46 21.31 0.06
C GLN A 46 -17.16 20.64 1.27
N ASP A 47 -16.80 19.37 1.51
CA ASP A 47 -16.32 18.84 2.82
C ASP A 47 -16.24 17.29 2.81
N PRO A 48 -17.24 16.52 2.34
CA PRO A 48 -17.25 15.07 2.52
C PRO A 48 -16.20 14.36 1.65
N GLY A 49 -16.03 14.77 0.39
CA GLY A 49 -15.12 14.10 -0.55
C GLY A 49 -13.64 14.25 -0.17
N SER A 50 -13.26 15.42 0.34
CA SER A 50 -11.90 15.68 0.84
C SER A 50 -11.61 14.89 2.11
N LEU A 51 -12.59 14.80 3.02
CA LEU A 51 -12.49 13.99 4.24
C LEU A 51 -12.34 12.50 3.93
N ILE A 52 -13.08 11.97 2.95
CA ILE A 52 -12.97 10.56 2.54
C ILE A 52 -11.58 10.26 1.97
N LEU A 53 -11.06 11.12 1.10
CA LEU A 53 -9.75 10.91 0.49
C LEU A 53 -8.61 11.07 1.50
N SER A 54 -8.66 12.12 2.32
CA SER A 54 -7.66 12.33 3.38
C SER A 54 -7.68 11.19 4.38
N ALA A 55 -8.86 10.74 4.83
CA ALA A 55 -8.98 9.57 5.70
C ALA A 55 -8.40 8.31 5.06
N ALA A 56 -8.67 8.05 3.77
CA ALA A 56 -8.12 6.91 3.05
C ALA A 56 -6.59 6.99 2.90
N VAL A 57 -6.03 8.19 2.67
CA VAL A 57 -4.58 8.41 2.64
C VAL A 57 -3.96 8.15 4.02
N PHE A 58 -4.52 8.71 5.09
CA PHE A 58 -4.05 8.47 6.45
C PHE A 58 -4.10 6.98 6.80
N LEU A 59 -5.21 6.30 6.47
CA LEU A 59 -5.39 4.88 6.77
C LEU A 59 -4.43 4.02 5.94
N GLY A 60 -4.20 4.38 4.67
CA GLY A 60 -3.21 3.75 3.80
C GLY A 60 -1.78 3.91 4.31
N MET A 61 -1.41 5.10 4.78
CA MET A 61 -0.10 5.35 5.42
C MET A 61 0.08 4.50 6.68
N VAL A 62 -0.93 4.45 7.55
CA VAL A 62 -0.89 3.62 8.76
C VAL A 62 -0.73 2.15 8.41
N VAL A 63 -1.46 1.65 7.42
CA VAL A 63 -1.33 0.24 6.99
C VAL A 63 0.01 -0.03 6.34
N ALA A 64 0.56 0.89 5.54
CA ALA A 64 1.89 0.75 4.96
C ALA A 64 2.98 0.69 6.03
N ALA A 65 2.94 1.63 6.99
CA ALA A 65 3.89 1.69 8.09
C ALA A 65 3.81 0.44 8.98
N THR A 66 2.61 0.06 9.41
CA THR A 66 2.41 -1.11 10.27
C THR A 66 2.79 -2.41 9.57
N SER A 67 2.41 -2.59 8.32
CA SER A 67 2.80 -3.77 7.53
C SER A 67 4.32 -3.85 7.34
N GLY A 68 4.95 -2.75 6.94
CA GLY A 68 6.42 -2.67 6.81
C GLY A 68 7.15 -2.95 8.14
N TRP A 69 6.59 -2.48 9.26
CA TRP A 69 7.15 -2.69 10.59
C TRP A 69 6.95 -4.11 11.15
N LEU A 70 5.80 -4.74 10.88
CA LEU A 70 5.45 -6.09 11.33
C LEU A 70 6.25 -7.15 10.56
N LEU A 71 6.36 -7.00 9.24
CA LEU A 71 7.12 -7.92 8.39
C LEU A 71 8.64 -7.79 8.56
N SER A 72 9.13 -6.64 9.04
CA SER A 72 10.54 -6.42 9.37
C SER A 72 10.91 -6.81 10.81
N ARG A 73 10.00 -7.40 11.61
CA ARG A 73 10.26 -7.84 13.00
C ARG A 73 11.47 -8.77 13.17
N GLY A 74 11.88 -9.46 12.11
CA GLY A 74 13.06 -10.33 12.12
C GLY A 74 14.41 -9.61 12.02
N ILE A 75 14.45 -8.27 12.02
CA ILE A 75 15.67 -7.46 12.03
C ILE A 75 15.86 -6.91 13.46
N GLU A 76 16.95 -7.28 14.13
CA GLU A 76 17.22 -6.82 15.51
C GLU A 76 17.40 -5.29 15.60
N GLU A 77 17.88 -4.67 14.52
CA GLU A 77 18.10 -3.24 14.43
C GLU A 77 16.81 -2.43 14.24
N THR A 78 16.43 -1.69 15.28
CA THR A 78 15.20 -0.87 15.31
C THR A 78 15.25 0.26 14.28
N TRP A 79 16.43 0.84 14.02
CA TRP A 79 16.62 1.87 13.00
C TRP A 79 16.26 1.35 11.60
N ARG A 80 16.75 0.16 11.24
CA ARG A 80 16.48 -0.45 9.92
C ARG A 80 15.00 -0.76 9.73
N ARG A 81 14.29 -1.13 10.81
CA ARG A 81 12.84 -1.34 10.79
C ARG A 81 12.09 -0.03 10.57
N GLY A 82 12.54 1.05 11.22
CA GLY A 82 12.01 2.40 11.01
C GLY A 82 12.15 2.85 9.56
N VAL A 83 13.35 2.74 8.99
CA VAL A 83 13.61 3.07 7.58
C VAL A 83 12.72 2.24 6.64
N THR A 84 12.57 0.94 6.90
CA THR A 84 11.72 0.05 6.09
C THR A 84 10.25 0.48 6.12
N ALA A 85 9.73 0.83 7.30
CA ALA A 85 8.36 1.33 7.46
C ALA A 85 8.15 2.66 6.74
N THR A 86 9.09 3.61 6.87
CA THR A 86 9.03 4.90 6.16
C THR A 86 9.07 4.73 4.64
N LEU A 87 9.95 3.86 4.14
CA LEU A 87 10.01 3.54 2.72
C LEU A 87 8.74 2.84 2.21
N ALA A 88 8.11 1.99 3.03
CA ALA A 88 6.81 1.40 2.70
C ALA A 88 5.72 2.47 2.55
N VAL A 89 5.68 3.45 3.46
CA VAL A 89 4.76 4.60 3.36
C VAL A 89 5.02 5.38 2.07
N PHE A 90 6.27 5.75 1.80
CA PHE A 90 6.63 6.47 0.59
C PHE A 90 6.25 5.69 -0.68
N GLY A 91 6.56 4.38 -0.71
CA GLY A 91 6.17 3.49 -1.79
C GLY A 91 4.66 3.40 -1.97
N SER A 92 3.88 3.39 -0.88
CA SER A 92 2.42 3.38 -0.95
C SER A 92 1.84 4.64 -1.60
N LEU A 93 2.41 5.81 -1.30
CA LEU A 93 1.99 7.08 -1.89
C LEU A 93 2.35 7.14 -3.38
N MET A 94 3.55 6.71 -3.76
CA MET A 94 3.98 6.63 -5.16
C MET A 94 3.09 5.68 -5.98
N LEU A 95 2.78 4.49 -5.44
CA LEU A 95 1.89 3.53 -6.08
C LEU A 95 0.45 4.07 -6.14
N ALA A 96 -0.06 4.68 -5.08
CA ALA A 96 -1.39 5.31 -5.10
C ALA A 96 -1.49 6.40 -6.18
N LEU A 97 -0.42 7.17 -6.41
CA LEU A 97 -0.35 8.18 -7.46
C LEU A 97 -0.48 7.57 -8.87
N LEU A 98 0.06 6.37 -9.09
CA LEU A 98 -0.13 5.61 -10.34
C LEU A 98 -1.58 5.14 -10.54
N GLY A 99 -2.42 5.20 -9.50
CA GLY A 99 -3.86 5.03 -9.64
C GLY A 99 -4.52 6.14 -10.47
N VAL A 100 -3.95 7.36 -10.52
CA VAL A 100 -4.49 8.48 -11.31
C VAL A 100 -4.44 8.21 -12.82
N PRO A 101 -3.31 7.83 -13.44
CA PRO A 101 -3.32 7.49 -14.87
C PRO A 101 -4.18 6.27 -15.17
N ALA A 102 -4.29 5.29 -14.25
CA ALA A 102 -5.21 4.16 -14.41
C ALA A 102 -6.68 4.62 -14.45
N ASP A 103 -7.03 5.60 -13.62
CA ASP A 103 -8.34 6.25 -13.58
C ASP A 103 -8.67 7.00 -14.88
N TRP A 104 -7.67 7.68 -15.45
CA TRP A 104 -7.77 8.39 -16.73
C TRP A 104 -7.94 7.46 -17.92
N VAL A 105 -7.17 6.36 -17.98
CA VAL A 105 -7.15 5.45 -19.14
C VAL A 105 -8.36 4.50 -19.14
N GLY A 106 -8.71 3.94 -17.99
CA GLY A 106 -9.70 2.86 -17.89
C GLY A 106 -10.96 3.23 -17.11
N GLY A 107 -11.08 4.48 -16.66
CA GLY A 107 -12.17 4.87 -15.79
C GLY A 107 -12.19 4.03 -14.50
N ARG A 108 -13.39 3.71 -14.04
CA ARG A 108 -13.60 2.87 -12.85
C ARG A 108 -13.06 1.45 -13.05
N GLY A 109 -13.13 0.92 -14.28
CA GLY A 109 -12.57 -0.38 -14.63
C GLY A 109 -11.05 -0.41 -14.50
N GLY A 110 -10.38 0.68 -14.89
CA GLY A 110 -8.93 0.85 -14.73
C GLY A 110 -8.50 0.85 -13.26
N LEU A 111 -9.21 1.58 -12.39
CA LEU A 111 -8.96 1.55 -10.95
C LEU A 111 -9.19 0.17 -10.33
N VAL A 112 -10.24 -0.56 -10.73
CA VAL A 112 -10.49 -1.92 -10.22
C VAL A 112 -9.38 -2.87 -10.66
N ALA A 113 -8.97 -2.83 -11.93
CA ALA A 113 -7.85 -3.63 -12.41
C ALA A 113 -6.55 -3.30 -11.67
N TYR A 114 -6.29 -2.01 -11.44
CA TYR A 114 -5.12 -1.56 -10.69
C TYR A 114 -5.14 -2.03 -9.23
N LEU A 115 -6.30 -1.96 -8.57
CA LEU A 115 -6.49 -2.49 -7.22
C LEU A 115 -6.19 -3.98 -7.16
N MET A 116 -6.66 -4.77 -8.13
CA MET A 116 -6.40 -6.21 -8.19
C MET A 116 -4.90 -6.50 -8.34
N VAL A 117 -4.18 -5.70 -9.14
CA VAL A 117 -2.72 -5.81 -9.27
C VAL A 117 -2.02 -5.48 -7.96
N LEU A 118 -2.44 -4.43 -7.24
CA LEU A 118 -1.86 -4.08 -5.94
C LEU A 118 -2.10 -5.17 -4.89
N LEU A 119 -3.31 -5.73 -4.84
CA LEU A 119 -3.64 -6.82 -3.92
C LEU A 119 -2.83 -8.09 -4.24
N ALA A 120 -2.72 -8.45 -5.52
CA ALA A 120 -1.90 -9.56 -5.96
C ALA A 120 -0.41 -9.35 -5.61
N GLY A 121 0.11 -8.13 -5.83
CA GLY A 121 1.47 -7.76 -5.46
C GLY A 121 1.73 -7.84 -3.95
N ALA A 122 0.80 -7.33 -3.13
CA ALA A 122 0.89 -7.41 -1.68
C ALA A 122 0.87 -8.87 -1.18
N LEU A 123 -0.03 -9.71 -1.71
CA LEU A 123 -0.09 -11.13 -1.39
C LEU A 123 1.18 -11.87 -1.81
N TYR A 124 1.65 -11.63 -3.04
CA TYR A 124 2.85 -12.28 -3.57
C TYR A 124 4.09 -11.93 -2.73
N ALA A 125 4.29 -10.63 -2.45
CA ALA A 125 5.39 -10.15 -1.63
C ALA A 125 5.29 -10.69 -0.19
N GLY A 126 4.08 -10.72 0.39
CA GLY A 126 3.85 -11.24 1.74
C GLY A 126 4.14 -12.74 1.86
N VAL A 127 3.71 -13.54 0.87
CA VAL A 127 4.00 -14.99 0.82
C VAL A 127 5.50 -15.24 0.66
N HIS A 128 6.18 -14.50 -0.22
CA HIS A 128 7.62 -14.64 -0.40
C HIS A 128 8.41 -14.20 0.83
N ALA A 129 8.01 -13.12 1.49
CA ALA A 129 8.62 -12.67 2.74
C ALA A 129 8.48 -13.69 3.86
N ARG A 130 7.33 -14.37 3.95
CA ARG A 130 7.09 -15.46 4.93
C ARG A 130 7.86 -16.73 4.61
N ARG A 131 8.01 -17.10 3.33
CA ARG A 131 8.79 -18.27 2.92
C ARG A 131 10.30 -18.08 3.11
N ALA A 132 10.78 -16.84 3.05
CA ALA A 132 12.16 -16.48 3.34
C ALA A 132 12.44 -16.28 4.85
N ALA A 133 11.42 -16.41 5.72
CA ALA A 133 11.54 -16.25 7.17
C ALA A 133 11.80 -17.58 7.88
#